data_AF-D3IMD9-F1
#
_entry.id   AF-D3IMD9-F1
#
_cell.length_a   1.000
_cell.length_b   1.000
_cell.length_c   1.000
_cell.angle_alpha   90.00
_cell.angle_beta   90.00
_cell.angle_gamma   90.00
#
_symmetry.space_group_name_H-M   'P 1'
#
loop_
_entity.id
_entity.type
_entity.pdbx_description
1 polymer ?
#
loop_
_entity_poly.entity_id
_entity_poly.type
_entity_poly.pdbx_seq_one_letter_code
_entity_poly.pdbx_strand_id
1 'polypeptide(L)'
;MTQNISQTPNTNDEQTFGYRQDNDTFFNALTINIEEPGTLEDLFHALNPKDMTGIRVVGPINATDIAFLAKLSAGNELDSLHSINLHDAFIERLPDHAFEGLVFLTHFYFPTQLKAVGDFAFANCNALLSIELPQSLESIGEQAFANLHLRTLSLPAGIKHIGEGALAGMKELTQLHIAEGNARYDVRQGLLFDKDTNTLLQCFNYRKGPVDVPQGTQAIGALAFSKAQEVTQVNIPASVTRIGHDAFASTYSLARIEVAADNPRYSSSAEGVLFNKDRTKLIAYPASRNGNKYEVPATVKKLAAGAFQEAGGQNTHAAAKDKAELRLKTVALPEGLEIIGHEAFLFAGVQHVNIPSTVRAIGYNCFYYTDIEEAVLPEGISRLEDCTFYACYSLRKVVLPASLEYVGRGVFDLSDGLKTIEIHATTPPRCHAEAFANIGTNPKLEVPNGDKKPYHDNETWASLTDHKAKSQRKAFVK
;
A
#
# COMPACT_ATOMS: atom_id res chain seq x y z
N MET A 1 -5.39 -44.93 20.16
CA MET A 1 -5.54 -43.67 19.40
C MET A 1 -6.42 -42.70 20.18
N THR A 2 -6.13 -42.45 21.45
CA THR A 2 -7.04 -41.74 22.35
C THR A 2 -6.23 -40.88 23.30
N GLN A 3 -5.74 -39.73 22.80
CA GLN A 3 -5.32 -38.58 23.61
C GLN A 3 -5.01 -37.29 22.81
N ASN A 4 -5.44 -37.14 21.56
CA ASN A 4 -4.87 -36.12 20.67
C ASN A 4 -5.50 -34.73 20.78
N ILE A 5 -6.51 -34.48 21.63
CA ILE A 5 -7.30 -33.24 21.56
C ILE A 5 -7.89 -32.86 22.93
N SER A 6 -7.80 -31.57 23.31
CA SER A 6 -8.41 -31.00 24.52
C SER A 6 -9.17 -29.70 24.22
N GLN A 7 -10.37 -29.54 24.80
CA GLN A 7 -11.17 -28.31 24.77
C GLN A 7 -11.01 -27.46 26.06
N THR A 8 -10.11 -27.86 26.96
CA THR A 8 -9.80 -27.07 28.17
C THR A 8 -8.34 -26.61 28.15
N PRO A 9 -8.04 -25.36 28.56
CA PRO A 9 -6.67 -24.88 28.69
C PRO A 9 -5.85 -25.80 29.59
N ASN A 10 -4.64 -26.15 29.18
CA ASN A 10 -3.72 -26.91 30.02
C ASN A 10 -3.19 -25.99 31.14
N THR A 11 -3.56 -26.27 32.40
CA THR A 11 -3.22 -25.44 33.56
C THR A 11 -1.72 -25.39 33.86
N ASN A 12 -0.91 -26.33 33.33
CA ASN A 12 0.55 -26.34 33.50
C ASN A 12 1.28 -25.31 32.61
N ASP A 13 0.58 -24.72 31.65
CA ASP A 13 1.14 -23.70 30.76
C ASP A 13 1.35 -22.34 31.48
N GLU A 14 0.74 -22.14 32.67
CA GLU A 14 0.84 -20.91 33.47
C GLU A 14 2.24 -20.61 34.02
N GLN A 15 3.08 -21.63 34.25
CA GLN A 15 4.45 -21.45 34.77
C GLN A 15 5.52 -21.40 33.67
N THR A 16 5.21 -21.92 32.49
CA THR A 16 6.19 -22.15 31.42
C THR A 16 6.22 -21.01 30.40
N PHE A 17 5.12 -20.27 30.27
CA PHE A 17 4.97 -19.18 29.31
C PHE A 17 4.91 -17.83 30.03
N GLY A 18 6.02 -17.10 30.07
CA GLY A 18 6.09 -15.74 30.66
C GLY A 18 5.27 -14.67 29.94
N TYR A 19 4.36 -15.08 29.04
CA TYR A 19 3.67 -14.25 28.05
C TYR A 19 2.15 -14.44 28.02
N ARG A 20 1.57 -15.29 28.89
CA ARG A 20 0.13 -15.16 29.16
C ARG A 20 -0.05 -13.80 29.83
N GLN A 21 -0.58 -12.82 29.09
CA GLN A 21 -1.10 -11.63 29.76
C GLN A 21 -2.21 -12.14 30.69
N ASP A 22 -2.21 -11.74 31.96
CA ASP A 22 -3.12 -12.25 33.00
C ASP A 22 -4.62 -12.14 32.63
N ASN A 23 -4.95 -11.48 31.50
CA ASN A 23 -6.28 -11.29 30.94
C ASN A 23 -6.48 -11.85 29.51
N ASP A 24 -5.60 -12.70 28.95
CA ASP A 24 -5.87 -13.35 27.65
C ASP A 24 -6.96 -14.43 27.82
N THR A 25 -8.21 -14.01 27.63
CA THR A 25 -9.40 -14.87 27.70
C THR A 25 -9.57 -15.80 26.50
N PHE A 26 -8.71 -15.66 25.47
CA PHE A 26 -8.79 -16.44 24.22
C PHE A 26 -7.80 -17.63 24.23
N PHE A 27 -6.85 -17.64 25.16
CA PHE A 27 -5.73 -18.58 25.21
C PHE A 27 -6.19 -20.05 25.26
N ASN A 28 -5.78 -20.82 24.25
CA ASN A 28 -5.95 -22.29 24.15
C ASN A 28 -7.39 -22.81 24.32
N ALA A 29 -8.40 -22.06 23.84
CA ALA A 29 -9.80 -22.52 23.87
C ALA A 29 -10.01 -23.86 23.16
N LEU A 30 -9.19 -24.16 22.14
CA LEU A 30 -9.03 -25.51 21.59
C LEU A 30 -7.56 -25.82 21.36
N THR A 31 -7.14 -27.03 21.72
CA THR A 31 -5.83 -27.56 21.39
C THR A 31 -5.97 -28.77 20.47
N ILE A 32 -5.37 -28.70 19.28
CA ILE A 32 -5.27 -29.82 18.33
C ILE A 32 -3.82 -30.29 18.29
N ASN A 33 -3.60 -31.58 18.57
CA ASN A 33 -2.31 -32.23 18.33
C ASN A 33 -2.33 -32.88 16.95
N ILE A 34 -1.33 -32.53 16.14
CA ILE A 34 -1.13 -33.03 14.79
C ILE A 34 -0.02 -34.07 14.83
N GLU A 35 -0.25 -35.22 14.20
CA GLU A 35 0.77 -36.25 13.98
C GLU A 35 1.31 -36.20 12.54
N GLU A 36 0.43 -35.90 11.58
CA GLU A 36 0.74 -35.80 10.16
C GLU A 36 0.43 -34.38 9.63
N PRO A 37 1.41 -33.66 9.06
CA PRO A 37 1.19 -32.32 8.49
C PRO A 37 0.10 -32.32 7.41
N GLY A 38 -0.71 -31.27 7.36
CA GLY A 38 -1.81 -31.10 6.40
C GLY A 38 -3.15 -31.65 6.89
N THR A 39 -3.23 -32.18 8.12
CA THR A 39 -4.44 -32.80 8.68
C THR A 39 -5.23 -31.88 9.61
N LEU A 40 -4.82 -30.62 9.79
CA LEU A 40 -5.47 -29.71 10.74
C LEU A 40 -6.96 -29.46 10.42
N GLU A 41 -7.32 -29.25 9.14
CA GLU A 41 -8.71 -29.00 8.73
C GLU A 41 -9.61 -30.20 9.03
N ASP A 42 -9.16 -31.41 8.70
CA ASP A 42 -9.89 -32.65 8.98
C ASP A 42 -10.09 -32.86 10.49
N LEU A 43 -9.03 -32.65 11.29
CA LEU A 43 -9.08 -32.77 12.75
C LEU A 43 -10.01 -31.72 13.36
N PHE A 44 -9.97 -30.49 12.87
CA PHE A 44 -10.84 -29.41 13.30
C PHE A 44 -12.31 -29.73 13.02
N HIS A 45 -12.64 -30.19 11.80
CA HIS A 45 -14.00 -30.57 11.44
C HIS A 45 -14.52 -31.80 12.20
N ALA A 46 -13.65 -32.78 12.49
CA ALA A 46 -14.03 -33.93 13.31
C ALA A 46 -14.43 -33.53 14.74
N LEU A 47 -13.84 -32.45 15.27
CA LEU A 47 -14.18 -31.90 16.58
C LEU A 47 -15.43 -31.05 16.58
N ASN A 48 -15.74 -30.42 15.44
CA ASN A 48 -16.86 -29.51 15.27
C ASN A 48 -16.99 -28.51 16.45
N PRO A 49 -15.92 -27.77 16.78
CA PRO A 49 -15.94 -26.85 17.90
C PRO A 49 -16.99 -25.76 17.69
N LYS A 50 -17.61 -25.33 18.79
CA LYS A 50 -18.56 -24.21 18.80
C LYS A 50 -18.02 -23.09 19.67
N ASP A 51 -18.29 -21.85 19.27
CA ASP A 51 -18.07 -20.65 20.08
C ASP A 51 -16.63 -20.50 20.59
N MET A 52 -15.65 -20.66 19.69
CA MET A 52 -14.25 -20.48 20.04
C MET A 52 -13.63 -19.25 19.42
N THR A 53 -12.65 -18.75 20.14
CA THR A 53 -11.97 -17.49 19.85
C THR A 53 -10.45 -17.65 19.85
N GLY A 54 -9.94 -18.84 20.14
CA GLY A 54 -8.52 -19.17 20.03
C GLY A 54 -8.25 -20.64 19.75
N ILE A 55 -7.19 -20.91 19.00
CA ILE A 55 -6.72 -22.25 18.64
C ILE A 55 -5.24 -22.40 18.97
N ARG A 56 -4.86 -23.52 19.58
CA ARG A 56 -3.49 -23.99 19.74
C ARG A 56 -3.25 -25.21 18.87
N VAL A 57 -2.14 -25.18 18.16
CA VAL A 57 -1.70 -26.29 17.31
C VAL A 57 -0.37 -26.80 17.85
N VAL A 58 -0.29 -28.12 18.06
CA VAL A 58 0.88 -28.82 18.58
C VAL A 58 1.29 -29.87 17.56
N GLY A 59 2.60 -30.00 17.28
CA GLY A 59 3.11 -30.99 16.34
C GLY A 59 3.39 -30.42 14.94
N PRO A 60 3.78 -31.27 13.97
CA PRO A 60 4.27 -30.80 12.69
C PRO A 60 3.15 -30.27 11.80
N ILE A 61 3.37 -29.10 11.17
CA ILE A 61 2.42 -28.46 10.26
C ILE A 61 3.09 -28.02 8.97
N ASN A 62 2.30 -27.84 7.92
CA ASN A 62 2.75 -27.36 6.62
C ASN A 62 1.90 -26.19 6.10
N ALA A 63 2.17 -25.76 4.86
CA ALA A 63 1.46 -24.64 4.25
C ALA A 63 -0.06 -24.86 4.12
N THR A 64 -0.51 -26.11 3.98
CA THR A 64 -1.95 -26.45 3.94
C THR A 64 -2.61 -26.15 5.29
N ASP A 65 -1.98 -26.52 6.40
CA ASP A 65 -2.51 -26.22 7.74
C ASP A 65 -2.55 -24.70 8.01
N ILE A 66 -1.52 -23.97 7.57
CA ILE A 66 -1.47 -22.51 7.68
C ILE A 66 -2.58 -21.86 6.85
N ALA A 67 -2.79 -22.31 5.62
CA ALA A 67 -3.87 -21.81 4.76
C ALA A 67 -5.26 -22.04 5.40
N PHE A 68 -5.44 -23.18 6.06
CA PHE A 68 -6.65 -23.45 6.82
C PHE A 68 -6.81 -22.49 8.01
N LEU A 69 -5.78 -22.26 8.82
CA LEU A 69 -5.83 -21.27 9.92
C LEU A 69 -6.17 -19.86 9.43
N ALA A 70 -5.63 -19.47 8.28
CA ALA A 70 -5.92 -18.19 7.64
C ALA A 70 -7.40 -18.08 7.24
N LYS A 71 -7.91 -19.10 6.53
CA LYS A 71 -9.31 -19.21 6.13
C LYS A 71 -10.25 -19.18 7.34
N LEU A 72 -9.89 -19.90 8.40
CA LEU A 72 -10.64 -19.95 9.65
C LEU A 72 -10.74 -18.57 10.31
N SER A 73 -9.68 -17.76 10.23
CA SER A 73 -9.60 -16.42 10.84
C SER A 73 -10.22 -15.31 10.00
N ALA A 74 -10.41 -15.51 8.70
CA ALA A 74 -10.91 -14.50 7.77
C ALA A 74 -12.44 -14.26 7.84
N GLY A 75 -13.13 -14.81 8.85
CA GLY A 75 -14.58 -14.62 9.05
C GLY A 75 -15.47 -15.50 8.16
N ASN A 76 -14.94 -16.58 7.58
CA ASN A 76 -15.74 -17.50 6.75
C ASN A 76 -16.32 -18.69 7.52
N GLU A 77 -15.69 -19.07 8.64
CA GLU A 77 -16.09 -20.24 9.45
C GLU A 77 -16.31 -19.87 10.92
N LEU A 78 -15.50 -18.96 11.46
CA LEU A 78 -15.68 -18.35 12.78
C LEU A 78 -15.44 -16.85 12.64
N ASP A 79 -16.48 -16.04 12.82
CA ASP A 79 -16.39 -14.57 12.83
C ASP A 79 -15.54 -14.01 14.00
N SER A 80 -14.99 -14.89 14.83
CA SER A 80 -14.48 -14.57 16.16
C SER A 80 -13.15 -15.23 16.49
N LEU A 81 -12.39 -15.78 15.54
CA LEU A 81 -11.04 -16.28 15.86
C LEU A 81 -10.09 -15.10 16.09
N HIS A 82 -9.72 -14.87 17.35
CA HIS A 82 -8.90 -13.74 17.80
C HIS A 82 -7.46 -14.15 18.16
N SER A 83 -7.19 -15.44 18.35
CA SER A 83 -5.91 -15.95 18.85
C SER A 83 -5.45 -17.22 18.13
N ILE A 84 -4.23 -17.21 17.61
CA ILE A 84 -3.59 -18.40 17.03
C ILE A 84 -2.30 -18.68 17.82
N ASN A 85 -2.20 -19.86 18.40
CA ASN A 85 -1.04 -20.31 19.13
C ASN A 85 -0.32 -21.45 18.39
N LEU A 86 0.83 -21.13 17.79
CA LEU A 86 1.69 -22.10 17.09
C LEU A 86 2.99 -22.38 17.83
N HIS A 87 3.10 -22.02 19.12
CA HIS A 87 4.34 -22.11 19.87
C HIS A 87 4.99 -23.51 19.81
N ASP A 88 4.16 -24.54 19.96
CA ASP A 88 4.54 -25.96 19.93
C ASP A 88 4.30 -26.63 18.56
N ALA A 89 4.01 -25.82 17.53
CA ALA A 89 3.93 -26.33 16.16
C ALA A 89 5.33 -26.43 15.56
N PHE A 90 5.56 -27.42 14.70
CA PHE A 90 6.84 -27.59 14.00
C PHE A 90 6.71 -27.15 12.56
N ILE A 91 7.18 -25.93 12.30
CA ILE A 91 7.31 -25.35 10.97
C ILE A 91 8.47 -24.35 10.96
N GLU A 92 9.29 -24.39 9.91
CA GLU A 92 10.46 -23.51 9.80
C GLU A 92 10.16 -22.20 9.05
N ARG A 93 9.09 -22.15 8.25
CA ARG A 93 8.72 -20.96 7.47
C ARG A 93 7.21 -20.76 7.45
N LEU A 94 6.77 -19.55 7.77
CA LEU A 94 5.42 -19.10 7.43
C LEU A 94 5.40 -18.67 5.95
N PRO A 95 4.46 -19.18 5.14
CA PRO A 95 4.32 -18.80 3.73
C PRO A 95 4.06 -17.31 3.51
N ASP A 96 4.23 -16.86 2.28
CA ASP A 96 3.82 -15.53 1.86
C ASP A 96 2.30 -15.38 2.02
N HIS A 97 1.85 -14.18 2.41
CA HIS A 97 0.44 -13.86 2.65
C HIS A 97 -0.28 -14.75 3.70
N ALA A 98 0.46 -15.52 4.52
CA ALA A 98 -0.08 -16.54 5.43
C ALA A 98 -1.26 -16.06 6.30
N PHE A 99 -1.18 -14.87 6.85
CA PHE A 99 -2.16 -14.27 7.75
C PHE A 99 -2.47 -12.82 7.35
N GLU A 100 -2.26 -12.46 6.07
CA GLU A 100 -2.50 -11.12 5.59
C GLU A 100 -3.96 -10.69 5.83
N GLY A 101 -4.15 -9.47 6.32
CA GLY A 101 -5.47 -8.85 6.42
C GLY A 101 -6.38 -9.46 7.48
N LEU A 102 -5.85 -10.30 8.38
CA LEU A 102 -6.62 -10.83 9.51
C LEU A 102 -6.86 -9.74 10.57
N VAL A 103 -7.83 -8.86 10.29
CA VAL A 103 -8.13 -7.66 11.09
C VAL A 103 -8.73 -7.93 12.46
N PHE A 104 -9.14 -9.17 12.76
CA PHE A 104 -9.63 -9.59 14.09
C PHE A 104 -8.58 -10.34 14.92
N LEU A 105 -7.43 -10.69 14.33
CA LEU A 105 -6.37 -11.40 15.03
C LEU A 105 -5.69 -10.47 16.04
N THR A 106 -5.89 -10.73 17.33
CA THR A 106 -5.36 -9.94 18.45
C THR A 106 -4.09 -10.54 19.05
N HIS A 107 -3.94 -11.86 18.96
CA HIS A 107 -2.83 -12.61 19.54
C HIS A 107 -2.29 -13.63 18.54
N PHE A 108 -0.97 -13.68 18.40
CA PHE A 108 -0.29 -14.69 17.60
C PHE A 108 0.97 -15.16 18.33
N TYR A 109 1.07 -16.46 18.58
CA TYR A 109 2.24 -17.06 19.22
C TYR A 109 3.04 -17.84 18.17
N PHE A 110 4.24 -17.35 17.86
CA PHE A 110 5.09 -17.91 16.83
C PHE A 110 5.68 -19.28 17.23
N PRO A 111 5.90 -20.19 16.26
CA PRO A 111 6.64 -21.43 16.49
C PRO A 111 8.06 -21.17 16.99
N THR A 112 8.49 -21.90 18.02
CA THR A 112 9.81 -21.70 18.64
C THR A 112 10.99 -22.00 17.70
N GLN A 113 10.79 -22.85 16.69
CA GLN A 113 11.82 -23.21 15.69
C GLN A 113 11.71 -22.42 14.38
N LEU A 114 10.81 -21.42 14.31
CA LEU A 114 10.56 -20.68 13.08
C LEU A 114 11.82 -19.93 12.61
N LYS A 115 12.23 -20.18 11.36
CA LYS A 115 13.39 -19.57 10.71
C LYS A 115 13.03 -18.37 9.83
N ALA A 116 11.85 -18.37 9.21
CA ALA A 116 11.46 -17.33 8.29
C ALA A 116 9.97 -16.97 8.35
N VAL A 117 9.68 -15.69 8.13
CA VAL A 117 8.34 -15.17 7.83
C VAL A 117 8.34 -14.72 6.37
N GLY A 118 7.38 -15.21 5.58
CA GLY A 118 7.22 -14.87 4.17
C GLY A 118 6.78 -13.45 3.92
N ASP A 119 6.74 -13.07 2.64
CA ASP A 119 6.35 -11.75 2.19
C ASP A 119 4.87 -11.51 2.53
N PHE A 120 4.53 -10.31 3.00
CA PHE A 120 3.17 -9.91 3.40
C PHE A 120 2.50 -10.78 4.48
N ALA A 121 3.22 -11.71 5.11
CA ALA A 121 2.62 -12.77 5.92
C ALA A 121 1.70 -12.29 7.05
N PHE A 122 1.93 -11.11 7.62
CA PHE A 122 1.06 -10.46 8.61
C PHE A 122 0.69 -9.02 8.22
N ALA A 123 0.82 -8.67 6.93
CA ALA A 123 0.48 -7.33 6.49
C ALA A 123 -0.98 -7.01 6.85
N ASN A 124 -1.25 -5.82 7.38
CA ASN A 124 -2.59 -5.34 7.72
C ASN A 124 -3.34 -6.13 8.83
N CYS A 125 -2.66 -6.91 9.68
CA CYS A 125 -3.26 -7.47 10.91
C CYS A 125 -3.43 -6.38 12.00
N ASN A 126 -4.34 -5.44 11.77
CA ASN A 126 -4.42 -4.18 12.53
C ASN A 126 -4.86 -4.33 14.00
N ALA A 127 -5.41 -5.49 14.39
CA ALA A 127 -5.77 -5.80 15.77
C ALA A 127 -4.62 -6.41 16.58
N LEU A 128 -3.50 -6.77 15.93
CA LEU A 128 -2.33 -7.33 16.58
C LEU A 128 -1.50 -6.20 17.22
N LEU A 129 -1.56 -6.09 18.55
CA LEU A 129 -0.95 -5.00 19.32
C LEU A 129 0.41 -5.36 19.93
N SER A 130 0.71 -6.65 20.03
CA SER A 130 1.99 -7.17 20.53
C SER A 130 2.33 -8.48 19.85
N ILE A 131 3.61 -8.66 19.54
CA ILE A 131 4.17 -9.93 19.09
C ILE A 131 5.51 -10.17 19.77
N GLU A 132 5.85 -11.44 19.95
CA GLU A 132 7.18 -11.87 20.34
C GLU A 132 7.76 -12.70 19.20
N LEU A 133 8.84 -12.21 18.59
CA LEU A 133 9.53 -12.94 17.53
C LEU A 133 10.41 -14.04 18.15
N PRO A 134 10.41 -15.26 17.60
CA PRO A 134 11.19 -16.35 18.16
C PRO A 134 12.69 -16.10 17.95
N GLN A 135 13.53 -16.49 18.91
CA GLN A 135 14.98 -16.28 18.85
C GLN A 135 15.66 -17.03 17.68
N SER A 136 15.00 -18.06 17.16
CA SER A 136 15.43 -18.83 16.00
C SER A 136 15.21 -18.12 14.66
N LEU A 137 14.47 -17.00 14.63
CA LEU A 137 14.11 -16.28 13.41
C LEU A 137 15.33 -15.65 12.74
N GLU A 138 15.47 -15.91 11.44
CA GLU A 138 16.61 -15.47 10.63
C GLU A 138 16.18 -14.51 9.52
N SER A 139 14.93 -14.56 9.05
CA SER A 139 14.46 -13.77 7.92
C SER A 139 13.02 -13.27 8.08
N ILE A 140 12.81 -12.01 7.74
CA ILE A 140 11.50 -11.36 7.61
C ILE A 140 11.35 -10.90 6.16
N GLY A 141 10.28 -11.35 5.49
CA GLY A 141 9.99 -11.02 4.09
C GLY A 141 9.60 -9.56 3.84
N GLU A 142 9.47 -9.21 2.57
CA GLU A 142 8.96 -7.92 2.10
C GLU A 142 7.58 -7.65 2.71
N GLN A 143 7.40 -6.46 3.29
CA GLN A 143 6.14 -6.02 3.91
C GLN A 143 5.51 -7.00 4.92
N ALA A 144 6.27 -7.96 5.46
CA ALA A 144 5.73 -9.04 6.28
C ALA A 144 4.95 -8.57 7.52
N PHE A 145 5.34 -7.46 8.13
CA PHE A 145 4.66 -6.82 9.26
C PHE A 145 4.20 -5.38 8.93
N ALA A 146 3.92 -5.11 7.66
CA ALA A 146 3.48 -3.79 7.23
C ALA A 146 2.11 -3.46 7.84
N ASN A 147 1.94 -2.21 8.27
CA ASN A 147 0.71 -1.64 8.80
C ASN A 147 0.20 -2.27 10.12
N LEU A 148 1.06 -2.95 10.89
CA LEU A 148 0.69 -3.37 12.24
C LEU A 148 0.58 -2.19 13.22
N HIS A 149 -0.14 -2.39 14.33
CA HIS A 149 -0.35 -1.40 15.39
C HIS A 149 0.42 -1.74 16.68
N LEU A 150 1.60 -2.36 16.52
CA LEU A 150 2.49 -2.69 17.64
C LEU A 150 2.99 -1.42 18.34
N ARG A 151 2.99 -1.41 19.68
CA ARG A 151 3.61 -0.31 20.46
C ARG A 151 5.12 -0.44 20.58
N THR A 152 5.60 -1.68 20.68
CA THR A 152 7.01 -2.05 20.79
C THR A 152 7.28 -3.29 19.95
N LEU A 153 8.49 -3.42 19.42
CA LEU A 153 8.95 -4.62 18.72
C LEU A 153 10.42 -4.87 19.08
N SER A 154 10.76 -6.14 19.31
CA SER A 154 12.14 -6.59 19.53
C SER A 154 12.55 -7.52 18.38
N LEU A 155 13.59 -7.14 17.65
CA LEU A 155 14.19 -7.97 16.61
C LEU A 155 15.25 -8.91 17.24
N PRO A 156 15.20 -10.23 17.00
CA PRO A 156 16.14 -11.16 17.60
C PRO A 156 17.57 -11.00 17.07
N ALA A 157 18.56 -11.47 17.86
CA ALA A 157 19.97 -11.27 17.55
C ALA A 157 20.40 -12.01 16.26
N GLY A 158 19.73 -13.13 15.97
CA GLY A 158 19.98 -13.98 14.80
C GLY A 158 19.37 -13.50 13.49
N ILE A 159 18.65 -12.37 13.45
CA ILE A 159 18.06 -11.86 12.20
C ILE A 159 19.16 -11.51 11.21
N LYS A 160 19.12 -12.18 10.06
CA LYS A 160 20.02 -12.00 8.93
C LYS A 160 19.36 -11.18 7.84
N HIS A 161 18.05 -11.26 7.63
CA HIS A 161 17.37 -10.55 6.54
C HIS A 161 16.08 -9.87 7.00
N ILE A 162 15.89 -8.62 6.56
CA ILE A 162 14.65 -7.84 6.67
C ILE A 162 14.36 -7.31 5.27
N GLY A 163 13.24 -7.73 4.68
CA GLY A 163 12.78 -7.29 3.37
C GLY A 163 12.43 -5.80 3.33
N GLU A 164 12.36 -5.23 2.13
CA GLU A 164 11.96 -3.83 1.97
C GLU A 164 10.53 -3.62 2.51
N GLY A 165 10.28 -2.50 3.20
CA GLY A 165 8.98 -2.22 3.80
C GLY A 165 8.47 -3.23 4.85
N ALA A 166 9.26 -4.22 5.27
CA ALA A 166 8.83 -5.26 6.23
C ALA A 166 8.19 -4.71 7.50
N LEU A 167 8.62 -3.52 7.91
CA LEU A 167 8.22 -2.80 9.12
C LEU A 167 7.56 -1.45 8.81
N ALA A 168 7.08 -1.25 7.57
CA ALA A 168 6.46 -0.01 7.12
C ALA A 168 5.10 0.20 7.77
N GLY A 169 4.71 1.46 7.99
CA GLY A 169 3.35 1.77 8.41
C GLY A 169 2.99 1.45 9.86
N MET A 170 3.97 1.15 10.72
CA MET A 170 3.73 0.96 12.16
C MET A 170 3.43 2.29 12.86
N LYS A 171 2.16 2.70 12.85
CA LYS A 171 1.71 4.02 13.33
C LYS A 171 1.81 4.20 14.84
N GLU A 172 1.59 3.13 15.61
CA GLU A 172 1.56 3.13 17.08
C GLU A 172 2.92 2.77 17.71
N LEU A 173 3.92 2.41 16.88
CA LEU A 173 5.23 2.04 17.39
C LEU A 173 5.88 3.26 18.02
N THR A 174 6.37 3.08 19.24
CA THR A 174 7.10 4.12 19.99
C THR A 174 8.56 3.76 20.18
N GLN A 175 8.88 2.47 20.05
CA GLN A 175 10.23 1.96 20.23
C GLN A 175 10.44 0.67 19.43
N LEU A 176 11.58 0.60 18.74
CA LEU A 176 12.13 -0.64 18.20
C LEU A 176 13.37 -1.02 19.02
N HIS A 177 13.46 -2.26 19.47
CA HIS A 177 14.64 -2.82 20.09
C HIS A 177 15.32 -3.81 19.13
N ILE A 178 16.64 -3.75 19.08
CA ILE A 178 17.47 -4.75 18.41
C ILE A 178 18.19 -5.51 19.52
N ALA A 179 18.02 -6.83 19.56
CA ALA A 179 18.65 -7.66 20.57
C ALA A 179 20.18 -7.56 20.52
N GLU A 180 20.81 -7.63 21.69
CA GLU A 180 22.26 -7.60 21.84
C GLU A 180 22.92 -8.69 20.98
N GLY A 181 24.02 -8.33 20.31
CA GLY A 181 24.74 -9.23 19.42
C GLY A 181 24.25 -9.24 17.96
N ASN A 182 23.19 -8.51 17.60
CA ASN A 182 22.83 -8.37 16.19
C ASN A 182 23.91 -7.59 15.41
N ALA A 183 24.63 -8.30 14.54
CA ALA A 183 25.75 -7.75 13.80
C ALA A 183 25.33 -6.89 12.59
N ARG A 184 24.11 -7.05 12.06
CA ARG A 184 23.69 -6.48 10.77
C ARG A 184 22.78 -5.27 10.88
N TYR A 185 21.85 -5.25 11.81
CA TYR A 185 20.87 -4.14 11.93
C TYR A 185 21.19 -3.24 13.10
N ASP A 186 20.92 -1.95 12.94
CA ASP A 186 20.94 -0.97 14.01
C ASP A 186 19.76 -0.01 13.88
N VAL A 187 19.28 0.50 15.02
CA VAL A 187 18.28 1.55 15.08
C VAL A 187 18.86 2.75 15.81
N ARG A 188 18.82 3.91 15.17
CA ARG A 188 19.32 5.17 15.74
C ARG A 188 18.40 6.30 15.36
N GLN A 189 17.99 7.09 16.36
CA GLN A 189 17.07 8.22 16.15
C GLN A 189 15.83 7.84 15.33
N GLY A 190 15.24 6.67 15.59
CA GLY A 190 14.06 6.18 14.88
C GLY A 190 14.26 5.75 13.42
N LEU A 191 15.51 5.58 13.00
CA LEU A 191 15.90 5.08 11.69
C LEU A 191 16.51 3.68 11.83
N LEU A 192 15.91 2.68 11.18
CA LEU A 192 16.43 1.31 11.06
C LEU A 192 17.34 1.20 9.84
N PHE A 193 18.56 0.69 10.03
CA PHE A 193 19.53 0.51 8.97
C PHE A 193 19.97 -0.95 8.84
N ASP A 194 20.28 -1.34 7.61
CA ASP A 194 21.12 -2.49 7.29
C ASP A 194 22.57 -2.02 7.13
N LYS A 195 23.45 -2.42 8.07
CA LYS A 195 24.87 -2.01 8.12
C LYS A 195 25.69 -2.62 7.00
N ASP A 196 25.33 -3.82 6.53
CA ASP A 196 26.10 -4.51 5.49
C ASP A 196 25.94 -3.79 4.14
N THR A 197 24.73 -3.33 3.86
CA THR A 197 24.40 -2.62 2.60
C THR A 197 24.39 -1.10 2.74
N ASN A 198 24.54 -0.57 3.96
CA ASN A 198 24.36 0.85 4.29
C ASN A 198 23.02 1.40 3.77
N THR A 199 21.94 0.64 3.97
CA THR A 199 20.59 1.00 3.50
C THR A 199 19.74 1.48 4.67
N LEU A 200 19.10 2.64 4.53
CA LEU A 200 18.01 3.05 5.41
C LEU A 200 16.76 2.25 5.04
N LEU A 201 16.32 1.36 5.93
CA LEU A 201 15.17 0.48 5.71
C LEU A 201 13.87 1.12 6.17
N GLN A 202 13.86 1.82 7.32
CA GLN A 202 12.65 2.42 7.86
C GLN A 202 12.95 3.65 8.71
N CYS A 203 12.15 4.69 8.55
CA CYS A 203 11.93 5.80 9.45
C CYS A 203 10.56 5.59 10.11
N PHE A 204 10.54 5.48 11.44
CA PHE A 204 9.31 5.17 12.18
C PHE A 204 8.48 6.41 12.49
N ASN A 205 7.19 6.21 12.73
CA ASN A 205 6.21 7.29 12.93
C ASN A 205 6.48 8.17 14.16
N TYR A 206 7.25 7.67 15.14
CA TYR A 206 7.68 8.47 16.29
C TYR A 206 8.79 9.48 15.96
N ARG A 207 9.30 9.54 14.71
CA ARG A 207 10.09 10.68 14.25
C ARG A 207 9.22 11.84 13.81
N LYS A 208 9.63 13.02 14.30
CA LYS A 208 8.94 14.29 14.12
C LYS A 208 9.91 15.33 13.58
N GLY A 209 9.42 16.19 12.69
CA GLY A 209 10.19 17.30 12.13
C GLY A 209 11.21 16.85 11.06
N PRO A 210 12.29 17.63 10.87
CA PRO A 210 13.34 17.28 9.92
C PRO A 210 14.09 16.00 10.29
N VAL A 211 14.47 15.23 9.26
CA VAL A 211 15.29 14.01 9.37
C VAL A 211 16.51 14.14 8.46
N ASP A 212 17.68 14.02 9.07
CA ASP A 212 18.95 13.90 8.35
C ASP A 212 19.25 12.43 8.07
N VAL A 213 19.28 12.05 6.78
CA VAL A 213 19.81 10.74 6.40
C VAL A 213 21.33 10.78 6.61
N PRO A 214 21.91 9.90 7.44
CA PRO A 214 23.33 9.97 7.80
C PRO A 214 24.26 9.83 6.59
N GLN A 215 25.34 10.61 6.58
CA GLN A 215 26.43 10.42 5.62
C GLN A 215 26.96 8.98 5.67
N GLY A 216 27.22 8.40 4.51
CA GLY A 216 27.62 6.99 4.36
C GLY A 216 26.46 6.08 3.94
N THR A 217 25.21 6.50 4.16
CA THR A 217 24.02 5.80 3.63
C THR A 217 24.10 5.72 2.11
N GLN A 218 24.05 4.51 1.56
CA GLN A 218 24.16 4.23 0.12
C GLN A 218 22.79 4.20 -0.56
N ALA A 219 21.77 3.75 0.17
CA ALA A 219 20.42 3.62 -0.34
C ALA A 219 19.35 3.99 0.70
N ILE A 220 18.25 4.55 0.22
CA ILE A 220 16.98 4.65 0.95
C ILE A 220 16.08 3.56 0.37
N GLY A 221 15.64 2.60 1.20
CA GLY A 221 14.83 1.46 0.77
C GLY A 221 13.43 1.85 0.31
N ALA A 222 12.72 0.93 -0.32
CA ALA A 222 11.31 1.14 -0.62
C ALA A 222 10.49 1.31 0.67
N LEU A 223 9.49 2.18 0.61
CA LEU A 223 8.62 2.53 1.75
C LEU A 223 9.36 3.04 3.01
N ALA A 224 10.63 3.45 2.90
CA ALA A 224 11.45 3.78 4.06
C ALA A 224 10.87 4.91 4.93
N PHE A 225 10.19 5.91 4.37
CA PHE A 225 9.48 6.95 5.14
C PHE A 225 7.97 6.74 5.15
N SER A 226 7.48 5.59 4.68
CA SER A 226 6.05 5.33 4.57
C SER A 226 5.36 5.47 5.91
N LYS A 227 4.34 6.35 5.93
CA LYS A 227 3.56 6.71 7.12
C LYS A 227 4.39 7.26 8.28
N ALA A 228 5.56 7.85 8.04
CA ALA A 228 6.23 8.72 9.00
C ALA A 228 5.50 10.08 9.03
N GLN A 229 4.31 10.11 9.65
CA GLN A 229 3.30 11.15 9.42
C GLN A 229 3.73 12.53 9.91
N GLU A 230 4.65 12.61 10.87
CA GLU A 230 5.13 13.85 11.47
C GLU A 230 6.51 14.31 10.93
N VAL A 231 7.08 13.59 9.96
CA VAL A 231 8.32 14.02 9.28
C VAL A 231 8.00 15.17 8.33
N THR A 232 8.65 16.31 8.53
CA THR A 232 8.39 17.53 7.75
C THR A 232 9.43 17.79 6.67
N GLN A 233 10.62 17.22 6.82
CA GLN A 233 11.74 17.41 5.90
C GLN A 233 12.64 16.18 5.91
N VAL A 234 13.18 15.82 4.74
CA VAL A 234 14.22 14.79 4.61
C VAL A 234 15.44 15.38 3.92
N ASN A 235 16.60 15.25 4.55
CA ASN A 235 17.90 15.68 4.01
C ASN A 235 18.69 14.48 3.53
N ILE A 236 18.95 14.43 2.23
CA ILE A 236 19.61 13.32 1.53
C ILE A 236 21.09 13.69 1.30
N PRO A 237 22.05 12.92 1.85
CA PRO A 237 23.47 13.21 1.74
C PRO A 237 24.03 12.83 0.36
N ALA A 238 25.28 13.22 0.09
CA ALA A 238 25.96 12.93 -1.16
C ALA A 238 26.16 11.43 -1.42
N SER A 239 26.22 10.61 -0.36
CA SER A 239 26.46 9.17 -0.44
C SER A 239 25.27 8.37 -1.00
N VAL A 240 24.05 8.92 -0.96
CA VAL A 240 22.86 8.19 -1.42
C VAL A 240 22.85 8.13 -2.95
N THR A 241 22.89 6.91 -3.48
CA THR A 241 22.89 6.65 -4.93
C THR A 241 21.66 5.90 -5.42
N ARG A 242 20.85 5.35 -4.49
CA ARG A 242 19.61 4.65 -4.76
C ARG A 242 18.51 5.09 -3.79
N ILE A 243 17.33 5.33 -4.34
CA ILE A 243 16.08 5.58 -3.60
C ILE A 243 15.07 4.58 -4.15
N GLY A 244 14.53 3.74 -3.27
CA GLY A 244 13.54 2.72 -3.60
C GLY A 244 12.20 3.33 -4.04
N HIS A 245 11.34 2.48 -4.59
CA HIS A 245 9.99 2.89 -4.95
C HIS A 245 9.21 3.30 -3.70
N ASP A 246 8.35 4.30 -3.82
CA ASP A 246 7.45 4.77 -2.75
C ASP A 246 8.14 5.09 -1.42
N ALA A 247 9.44 5.41 -1.46
CA ALA A 247 10.25 5.69 -0.28
C ALA A 247 9.65 6.82 0.57
N PHE A 248 8.84 7.72 -0.01
CA PHE A 248 8.19 8.85 0.65
C PHE A 248 6.65 8.79 0.63
N ALA A 249 6.04 7.70 0.14
CA ALA A 249 4.58 7.56 0.09
C ALA A 249 3.97 7.72 1.48
N SER A 250 2.80 8.37 1.62
CA SER A 250 2.15 8.53 2.94
C SER A 250 2.97 9.23 4.03
N THR A 251 4.02 9.97 3.67
CA THR A 251 4.74 10.86 4.59
C THR A 251 3.98 12.19 4.72
N TYR A 252 2.82 12.16 5.38
CA TYR A 252 1.78 13.19 5.22
C TYR A 252 2.19 14.62 5.62
N SER A 253 3.20 14.83 6.46
CA SER A 253 3.68 16.18 6.82
C SER A 253 4.88 16.64 5.99
N LEU A 254 5.35 15.83 5.03
CA LEU A 254 6.56 16.13 4.27
C LEU A 254 6.36 17.38 3.41
N ALA A 255 7.07 18.45 3.76
CA ALA A 255 6.99 19.73 3.08
C ALA A 255 8.17 19.96 2.12
N ARG A 256 9.31 19.29 2.34
CA ARG A 256 10.51 19.42 1.50
C ARG A 256 11.43 18.21 1.58
N ILE A 257 12.07 17.90 0.47
CA ILE A 257 13.18 16.97 0.36
C ILE A 257 14.39 17.76 -0.13
N GLU A 258 15.48 17.74 0.64
CA GLU A 258 16.72 18.42 0.27
C GLU A 258 17.78 17.40 -0.11
N VAL A 259 18.53 17.69 -1.16
CA VAL A 259 19.64 16.86 -1.59
C VAL A 259 20.93 17.67 -1.51
N ALA A 260 21.98 17.07 -0.93
CA ALA A 260 23.31 17.65 -0.91
C ALA A 260 23.77 18.04 -2.33
N ALA A 261 24.38 19.23 -2.47
CA ALA A 261 24.71 19.80 -3.78
C ALA A 261 25.66 18.92 -4.61
N ASP A 262 26.54 18.19 -3.94
CA ASP A 262 27.53 17.26 -4.47
C ASP A 262 27.00 15.82 -4.64
N ASN A 263 25.73 15.54 -4.34
CA ASN A 263 25.14 14.23 -4.62
C ASN A 263 25.23 13.91 -6.12
N PRO A 264 25.75 12.73 -6.54
CA PRO A 264 26.00 12.42 -7.94
C PRO A 264 24.76 11.95 -8.72
N ARG A 265 23.65 11.59 -8.03
CA ARG A 265 22.49 10.91 -8.63
C ARG A 265 21.20 11.71 -8.54
N TYR A 266 21.07 12.57 -7.53
CA TYR A 266 19.86 13.29 -7.22
C TYR A 266 20.10 14.79 -7.08
N SER A 267 19.02 15.55 -7.19
CA SER A 267 19.00 16.97 -6.86
C SER A 267 17.62 17.35 -6.33
N SER A 268 17.54 18.43 -5.56
CA SER A 268 16.26 19.06 -5.18
C SER A 268 16.10 20.43 -5.82
N SER A 269 14.86 20.88 -6.02
CA SER A 269 14.58 22.30 -6.29
C SER A 269 14.73 23.14 -5.00
N ALA A 270 14.72 24.47 -5.14
CA ALA A 270 14.67 25.38 -3.99
C ALA A 270 13.39 25.19 -3.14
N GLU A 271 12.36 24.60 -3.73
CA GLU A 271 11.08 24.32 -3.09
C GLU A 271 11.00 22.90 -2.52
N GLY A 272 12.10 22.15 -2.53
CA GLY A 272 12.20 20.83 -1.91
C GLY A 272 11.60 19.68 -2.72
N VAL A 273 11.44 19.83 -4.05
CA VAL A 273 10.98 18.74 -4.93
C VAL A 273 12.18 17.91 -5.37
N LEU A 274 12.09 16.59 -5.28
CA LEU A 274 13.16 15.64 -5.58
C LEU A 274 13.19 15.26 -7.06
N PHE A 275 14.38 15.27 -7.64
CA PHE A 275 14.67 14.89 -9.02
C PHE A 275 15.89 13.97 -9.10
N ASN A 276 16.09 13.34 -10.26
CA ASN A 276 17.42 12.89 -10.64
C ASN A 276 18.37 14.09 -10.87
N LYS A 277 19.68 13.81 -10.99
CA LYS A 277 20.72 14.85 -11.00
C LYS A 277 20.56 15.88 -12.13
N ASP A 278 20.22 15.42 -13.32
CA ASP A 278 20.01 16.24 -14.52
C ASP A 278 18.59 16.86 -14.60
N ARG A 279 17.72 16.57 -13.63
CA ARG A 279 16.33 17.04 -13.56
C ARG A 279 15.47 16.67 -14.77
N THR A 280 15.76 15.52 -15.38
CA THR A 280 14.94 14.93 -16.44
C THR A 280 13.83 14.02 -15.91
N LYS A 281 13.89 13.65 -14.63
CA LYS A 281 12.87 12.85 -13.94
C LYS A 281 12.51 13.50 -12.60
N LEU A 282 11.24 13.85 -12.42
CA LEU A 282 10.68 14.22 -11.11
C LEU A 282 10.39 12.93 -10.35
N ILE A 283 11.01 12.77 -9.18
CA ILE A 283 10.97 11.54 -8.40
C ILE A 283 9.89 11.62 -7.32
N ALA A 284 9.88 12.70 -6.54
CA ALA A 284 8.92 12.87 -5.46
C ALA A 284 8.65 14.36 -5.21
N TYR A 285 7.37 14.69 -5.17
CA TYR A 285 6.83 15.95 -4.71
C TYR A 285 6.39 15.78 -3.25
N PRO A 286 6.83 16.64 -2.31
CA PRO A 286 6.44 16.54 -0.91
C PRO A 286 4.92 16.70 -0.71
N ALA A 287 4.27 15.73 -0.05
CA ALA A 287 2.81 15.65 0.06
C ALA A 287 2.16 16.90 0.69
N SER A 288 2.86 17.55 1.63
CA SER A 288 2.46 18.79 2.31
C SER A 288 3.32 19.99 1.92
N ARG A 289 3.94 20.00 0.73
CA ARG A 289 4.55 21.24 0.20
C ARG A 289 3.48 22.32 0.14
N ASN A 290 3.78 23.48 0.72
CA ASN A 290 2.92 24.65 0.66
C ASN A 290 2.76 25.16 -0.77
N GLY A 291 1.53 25.45 -1.16
CA GLY A 291 1.21 26.11 -2.43
C GLY A 291 0.18 25.33 -3.24
N ASN A 292 -0.76 26.05 -3.82
CA ASN A 292 -1.84 25.47 -4.59
C ASN A 292 -1.50 25.20 -6.06
N LYS A 293 -0.32 25.63 -6.52
CA LYS A 293 0.16 25.45 -7.89
C LYS A 293 1.60 24.96 -7.87
N TYR A 294 1.93 24.14 -8.87
CA TYR A 294 3.30 23.77 -9.19
C TYR A 294 3.53 23.75 -10.69
N GLU A 295 4.66 24.30 -11.13
CA GLU A 295 5.10 24.27 -12.53
C GLU A 295 6.26 23.28 -12.62
N VAL A 296 6.05 22.16 -13.32
CA VAL A 296 7.09 21.16 -13.50
C VAL A 296 8.15 21.72 -14.47
N PRO A 297 9.45 21.71 -14.13
CA PRO A 297 10.48 22.31 -14.98
C PRO A 297 10.53 21.69 -16.38
N ALA A 298 10.78 22.52 -17.41
CA ALA A 298 10.83 22.09 -18.82
C ALA A 298 11.89 21.01 -19.14
N THR A 299 12.87 20.81 -18.25
CA THR A 299 13.86 19.73 -18.36
C THR A 299 13.24 18.35 -18.11
N VAL A 300 12.11 18.27 -17.40
CA VAL A 300 11.50 17.00 -17.00
C VAL A 300 10.87 16.31 -18.20
N LYS A 301 11.32 15.08 -18.46
CA LYS A 301 10.81 14.17 -19.47
C LYS A 301 9.92 13.09 -18.89
N LYS A 302 10.06 12.78 -17.60
CA LYS A 302 9.33 11.70 -16.93
C LYS A 302 8.89 12.08 -15.52
N LEU A 303 7.65 11.75 -15.17
CA LEU A 303 7.23 11.66 -13.77
C LEU A 303 7.43 10.21 -13.31
N ALA A 304 8.04 10.03 -12.13
CA ALA A 304 8.15 8.71 -11.51
C ALA A 304 6.79 8.15 -11.10
N ALA A 305 6.77 6.87 -10.76
CA ALA A 305 5.67 6.29 -10.00
C ALA A 305 5.47 7.07 -8.69
N GLY A 306 4.23 7.33 -8.31
CA GLY A 306 3.91 8.06 -7.07
C GLY A 306 4.45 9.49 -6.98
N ALA A 307 4.89 10.10 -8.09
CA ALA A 307 5.66 11.36 -8.07
C ALA A 307 4.94 12.53 -7.36
N PHE A 308 3.62 12.59 -7.42
CA PHE A 308 2.73 13.53 -6.71
C PHE A 308 1.70 12.77 -5.87
N GLN A 309 1.99 11.53 -5.46
CA GLN A 309 1.08 10.76 -4.62
C GLN A 309 0.73 11.55 -3.36
N GLU A 310 -0.57 11.67 -3.09
CA GLU A 310 -1.18 12.37 -1.97
C GLU A 310 -0.83 13.87 -1.88
N ALA A 311 -0.23 14.45 -2.92
CA ALA A 311 0.16 15.84 -2.97
C ALA A 311 -1.08 16.74 -2.84
N GLY A 312 -1.13 17.55 -1.77
CA GLY A 312 -2.31 18.37 -1.48
C GLY A 312 -3.60 17.55 -1.25
N GLY A 313 -3.49 16.27 -0.93
CA GLY A 313 -4.64 15.37 -0.74
C GLY A 313 -5.40 15.59 0.57
N GLN A 314 -6.45 14.79 0.81
CA GLN A 314 -7.30 14.96 1.99
C GLN A 314 -6.61 14.58 3.33
N ASN A 315 -5.60 13.72 3.24
CA ASN A 315 -4.87 13.12 4.37
C ASN A 315 -3.71 13.99 4.92
N THR A 316 -3.53 15.23 4.42
CA THR A 316 -2.52 16.17 4.96
C THR A 316 -2.76 16.47 6.44
N HIS A 317 -1.70 16.42 7.26
CA HIS A 317 -1.73 16.70 8.71
C HIS A 317 -1.77 18.21 9.02
N ALA A 318 -2.77 18.91 8.48
CA ALA A 318 -3.07 20.32 8.76
C ALA A 318 -4.48 20.44 9.36
N ALA A 319 -4.76 21.50 10.12
CA ALA A 319 -6.11 21.77 10.62
C ALA A 319 -7.09 22.03 9.47
N ALA A 320 -8.34 21.60 9.59
CA ALA A 320 -9.34 21.57 8.49
C ALA A 320 -9.55 22.91 7.75
N LYS A 321 -9.32 24.05 8.43
CA LYS A 321 -9.46 25.40 7.86
C LYS A 321 -8.29 25.81 6.96
N ASP A 322 -7.08 25.30 7.24
CA ASP A 322 -5.86 25.59 6.47
C ASP A 322 -5.75 24.69 5.22
N LYS A 323 -6.55 23.60 5.18
CA LYS A 323 -6.56 22.63 4.08
C LYS A 323 -7.11 23.19 2.76
N ALA A 324 -7.93 24.25 2.74
CA ALA A 324 -8.54 24.72 1.49
C ALA A 324 -7.62 25.59 0.61
N GLU A 325 -6.68 26.31 1.22
CA GLU A 325 -5.78 27.26 0.54
C GLU A 325 -4.38 26.69 0.27
N LEU A 326 -3.93 25.70 1.05
CA LEU A 326 -2.58 25.13 0.99
C LEU A 326 -2.46 23.88 0.10
N ARG A 327 -3.57 23.27 -0.31
CA ARG A 327 -3.57 22.04 -1.12
C ARG A 327 -3.18 22.33 -2.57
N LEU A 328 -2.30 21.50 -3.13
CA LEU A 328 -1.97 21.48 -4.55
C LEU A 328 -3.22 21.22 -5.39
N LYS A 329 -3.65 22.21 -6.17
CA LYS A 329 -4.82 22.16 -7.07
C LYS A 329 -4.42 22.11 -8.53
N THR A 330 -3.32 22.77 -8.89
CA THR A 330 -2.91 22.91 -10.29
C THR A 330 -1.49 22.43 -10.49
N VAL A 331 -1.29 21.54 -11.45
CA VAL A 331 0.03 21.13 -11.91
C VAL A 331 0.16 21.44 -13.38
N ALA A 332 1.09 22.35 -13.71
CA ALA A 332 1.45 22.64 -15.09
C ALA A 332 2.58 21.71 -15.52
N LEU A 333 2.26 20.76 -16.39
CA LEU A 333 3.22 19.84 -16.99
C LEU A 333 3.85 20.47 -18.23
N PRO A 334 5.17 20.34 -18.45
CA PRO A 334 5.86 21.01 -19.54
C PRO A 334 5.70 20.27 -20.86
N GLU A 335 5.65 21.01 -21.97
CA GLU A 335 5.92 20.44 -23.28
C GLU A 335 7.32 19.80 -23.31
N GLY A 336 7.41 18.63 -23.91
CA GLY A 336 8.56 17.76 -23.83
C GLY A 336 8.48 16.68 -22.74
N LEU A 337 7.46 16.68 -21.87
CA LEU A 337 7.16 15.54 -21.00
C LEU A 337 6.64 14.37 -21.83
N GLU A 338 7.21 13.18 -21.64
CA GLU A 338 6.90 11.98 -22.45
C GLU A 338 6.09 10.94 -21.67
N ILE A 339 6.38 10.78 -20.37
CA ILE A 339 5.83 9.70 -19.55
C ILE A 339 5.33 10.23 -18.21
N ILE A 340 4.09 9.88 -17.86
CA ILE A 340 3.52 10.02 -16.53
C ILE A 340 3.45 8.62 -15.92
N GLY A 341 4.21 8.40 -14.83
CA GLY A 341 4.28 7.10 -14.14
C GLY A 341 2.93 6.63 -13.61
N HIS A 342 2.85 5.33 -13.26
CA HIS A 342 1.68 4.82 -12.54
C HIS A 342 1.55 5.53 -11.19
N GLU A 343 0.32 5.71 -10.74
CA GLU A 343 0.02 6.31 -9.43
C GLU A 343 0.60 7.72 -9.25
N ALA A 344 1.02 8.38 -10.34
CA ALA A 344 1.74 9.65 -10.27
C ALA A 344 0.96 10.73 -9.52
N PHE A 345 -0.36 10.74 -9.58
CA PHE A 345 -1.24 11.65 -8.82
C PHE A 345 -2.22 10.90 -7.91
N LEU A 346 -1.92 9.66 -7.52
CA LEU A 346 -2.75 8.84 -6.64
C LEU A 346 -3.11 9.61 -5.36
N PHE A 347 -4.41 9.77 -5.05
CA PHE A 347 -4.92 10.55 -3.90
C PHE A 347 -4.53 12.04 -3.85
N ALA A 348 -4.05 12.61 -4.96
CA ALA A 348 -3.67 14.02 -5.00
C ALA A 348 -4.88 14.96 -5.07
N GLY A 349 -4.78 16.14 -4.45
CA GLY A 349 -5.84 17.17 -4.48
C GLY A 349 -5.95 17.96 -5.79
N VAL A 350 -5.36 17.44 -6.88
CA VAL A 350 -5.26 18.14 -8.16
C VAL A 350 -6.64 18.27 -8.81
N GLN A 351 -6.99 19.49 -9.20
CA GLN A 351 -8.21 19.86 -9.92
C GLN A 351 -7.95 20.05 -11.42
N HIS A 352 -6.77 20.58 -11.74
CA HIS A 352 -6.37 20.91 -13.11
C HIS A 352 -4.96 20.39 -13.39
N VAL A 353 -4.86 19.47 -14.35
CA VAL A 353 -3.60 18.97 -14.90
C VAL A 353 -3.69 19.03 -16.42
N ASN A 354 -2.96 19.96 -17.03
CA ASN A 354 -2.86 20.01 -18.48
C ASN A 354 -1.86 18.95 -18.95
N ILE A 355 -2.33 17.94 -19.69
CA ILE A 355 -1.46 16.86 -20.19
C ILE A 355 -0.89 17.34 -21.55
N PRO A 356 0.44 17.54 -21.65
CA PRO A 356 1.05 18.21 -22.80
C PRO A 356 1.09 17.29 -24.02
N SER A 357 1.21 17.90 -25.20
CA SER A 357 1.08 17.23 -26.50
C SER A 357 2.15 16.15 -26.76
N THR A 358 3.25 16.19 -26.00
CA THR A 358 4.37 15.24 -26.09
C THR A 358 4.19 13.96 -25.27
N VAL A 359 3.18 13.88 -24.40
CA VAL A 359 2.95 12.68 -23.57
C VAL A 359 2.51 11.52 -24.45
N ARG A 360 3.11 10.35 -24.23
CA ARG A 360 2.79 9.10 -24.95
C ARG A 360 2.37 7.97 -24.03
N ALA A 361 2.61 8.09 -22.72
CA ALA A 361 2.23 7.08 -21.74
C ALA A 361 1.73 7.71 -20.44
N ILE A 362 0.60 7.21 -19.96
CA ILE A 362 0.01 7.50 -18.64
C ILE A 362 -0.17 6.15 -17.95
N GLY A 363 0.45 5.95 -16.79
CA GLY A 363 0.40 4.68 -16.07
C GLY A 363 -0.97 4.39 -15.42
N TYR A 364 -1.15 3.15 -14.97
CA TYR A 364 -2.33 2.73 -14.22
C TYR A 364 -2.49 3.54 -12.91
N ASN A 365 -3.72 3.67 -12.41
CA ASN A 365 -4.07 4.44 -11.21
C ASN A 365 -3.60 5.90 -11.20
N CYS A 366 -3.17 6.48 -12.34
CA CYS A 366 -2.46 7.76 -12.36
C CYS A 366 -3.22 8.89 -11.65
N PHE A 367 -4.53 9.02 -11.86
CA PHE A 367 -5.39 10.02 -11.23
C PHE A 367 -6.41 9.39 -10.26
N TYR A 368 -6.12 8.19 -9.73
CA TYR A 368 -7.00 7.51 -8.80
C TYR A 368 -7.31 8.40 -7.58
N TYR A 369 -8.59 8.58 -7.30
CA TYR A 369 -9.10 9.40 -6.18
C TYR A 369 -8.51 10.82 -6.19
N THR A 370 -8.62 11.52 -7.33
CA THR A 370 -8.24 12.93 -7.43
C THR A 370 -9.46 13.85 -7.52
N ASP A 371 -9.24 15.14 -7.26
CA ASP A 371 -10.24 16.19 -7.39
C ASP A 371 -10.34 16.75 -8.83
N ILE A 372 -9.81 16.03 -9.84
CA ILE A 372 -9.70 16.51 -11.22
C ILE A 372 -11.09 16.79 -11.79
N GLU A 373 -11.27 17.95 -12.43
CA GLU A 373 -12.58 18.40 -12.93
C GLU A 373 -12.76 18.12 -14.43
N GLU A 374 -11.69 18.23 -15.20
CA GLU A 374 -11.64 17.95 -16.63
C GLU A 374 -10.31 17.30 -16.98
N ALA A 375 -10.36 16.27 -17.84
CA ALA A 375 -9.17 15.62 -18.38
C ALA A 375 -9.17 15.70 -19.90
N VAL A 376 -8.17 16.37 -20.47
CA VAL A 376 -7.94 16.44 -21.92
C VAL A 376 -6.72 15.60 -22.25
N LEU A 377 -6.93 14.49 -22.94
CA LEU A 377 -5.85 13.60 -23.34
C LEU A 377 -5.29 14.02 -24.72
N PRO A 378 -3.97 14.18 -24.86
CA PRO A 378 -3.36 14.58 -26.13
C PRO A 378 -3.39 13.46 -27.18
N GLU A 379 -3.34 13.86 -28.45
CA GLU A 379 -3.09 12.95 -29.57
C GLU A 379 -1.77 12.19 -29.39
N GLY A 380 -1.76 10.93 -29.84
CA GLY A 380 -0.64 10.00 -29.69
C GLY A 380 -0.73 9.07 -28.48
N ILE A 381 -1.73 9.24 -27.61
CA ILE A 381 -2.09 8.24 -26.59
C ILE A 381 -2.95 7.16 -27.24
N SER A 382 -2.45 5.92 -27.22
CA SER A 382 -3.17 4.75 -27.77
C SER A 382 -3.91 3.93 -26.70
N ARG A 383 -3.60 4.13 -25.42
CA ARG A 383 -4.16 3.33 -24.32
C ARG A 383 -4.37 4.15 -23.06
N LEU A 384 -5.55 3.96 -22.47
CA LEU A 384 -5.80 4.29 -21.07
C LEU A 384 -5.61 3.03 -20.22
N GLU A 385 -4.70 3.11 -19.26
CA GLU A 385 -4.42 2.00 -18.35
C GLU A 385 -5.50 1.85 -17.27
N ASP A 386 -5.48 0.71 -16.60
CA ASP A 386 -6.46 0.34 -15.59
C ASP A 386 -6.58 1.42 -14.51
N CYS A 387 -7.83 1.72 -14.13
CA CYS A 387 -8.20 2.63 -13.06
C CYS A 387 -7.61 4.05 -13.16
N THR A 388 -7.22 4.50 -14.36
CA THR A 388 -6.57 5.82 -14.56
C THR A 388 -7.35 6.99 -13.94
N PHE A 389 -8.68 7.01 -14.05
CA PHE A 389 -9.56 8.03 -13.45
C PHE A 389 -10.58 7.40 -12.48
N TYR A 390 -10.18 6.36 -11.75
CA TYR A 390 -11.04 5.69 -10.77
C TYR A 390 -11.33 6.62 -9.58
N ALA A 391 -12.58 6.63 -9.09
CA ALA A 391 -13.05 7.43 -7.96
C ALA A 391 -12.76 8.95 -8.08
N CYS A 392 -12.76 9.49 -9.31
CA CYS A 392 -12.64 10.92 -9.55
C CYS A 392 -14.03 11.58 -9.46
N TYR A 393 -14.55 11.74 -8.24
CA TYR A 393 -15.91 12.26 -8.00
C TYR A 393 -16.14 13.69 -8.54
N SER A 394 -15.07 14.46 -8.71
CA SER A 394 -15.10 15.83 -9.24
C SER A 394 -15.05 15.90 -10.77
N LEU A 395 -14.71 14.80 -11.45
CA LEU A 395 -14.53 14.77 -12.90
C LEU A 395 -15.88 14.99 -13.60
N ARG A 396 -15.97 16.02 -14.44
CA ARG A 396 -17.18 16.39 -15.19
C ARG A 396 -17.06 16.11 -16.68
N LYS A 397 -15.86 16.26 -17.24
CA LYS A 397 -15.62 16.09 -18.68
C LYS A 397 -14.30 15.36 -18.94
N VAL A 398 -14.32 14.47 -19.91
CA VAL A 398 -13.10 13.86 -20.47
C VAL A 398 -13.09 14.05 -21.97
N VAL A 399 -11.95 14.44 -22.53
CA VAL A 399 -11.69 14.51 -23.98
C VAL A 399 -10.66 13.43 -24.33
N LEU A 400 -11.06 12.49 -25.18
CA LEU A 400 -10.28 11.33 -25.62
C LEU A 400 -9.80 11.54 -27.07
N PRO A 401 -8.52 11.25 -27.40
CA PRO A 401 -7.95 11.55 -28.70
C PRO A 401 -8.41 10.57 -29.77
N ALA A 402 -8.18 10.93 -31.03
CA ALA A 402 -8.45 10.08 -32.18
C ALA A 402 -7.55 8.84 -32.21
N SER A 403 -6.33 8.94 -31.64
CA SER A 403 -5.37 7.85 -31.55
C SER A 403 -5.72 6.75 -30.54
N LEU A 404 -6.76 6.92 -29.70
CA LEU A 404 -7.07 5.97 -28.63
C LEU A 404 -7.57 4.63 -29.18
N GLU A 405 -6.90 3.54 -28.81
CA GLU A 405 -7.23 2.18 -29.27
C GLU A 405 -7.83 1.30 -28.16
N TYR A 406 -7.52 1.59 -26.89
CA TYR A 406 -7.96 0.78 -25.75
C TYR A 406 -8.26 1.57 -24.48
N VAL A 407 -9.35 1.19 -23.80
CA VAL A 407 -9.75 1.66 -22.46
C VAL A 407 -9.69 0.50 -21.45
N GLY A 408 -8.84 0.66 -20.43
CA GLY A 408 -8.60 -0.31 -19.37
C GLY A 408 -9.76 -0.59 -18.43
N ARG A 409 -9.50 -1.51 -17.50
CA ARG A 409 -10.44 -1.92 -16.45
C ARG A 409 -10.72 -0.76 -15.50
N GLY A 410 -11.99 -0.51 -15.18
CA GLY A 410 -12.40 0.43 -14.13
C GLY A 410 -11.94 1.88 -14.33
N VAL A 411 -11.61 2.30 -15.56
CA VAL A 411 -11.02 3.63 -15.83
C VAL A 411 -11.87 4.76 -15.25
N PHE A 412 -13.20 4.66 -15.27
CA PHE A 412 -14.11 5.67 -14.73
C PHE A 412 -15.02 5.13 -13.61
N ASP A 413 -14.65 4.01 -12.98
CA ASP A 413 -15.44 3.46 -11.90
C ASP A 413 -15.46 4.40 -10.70
N LEU A 414 -16.64 4.57 -10.08
CA LEU A 414 -16.92 5.52 -8.99
C LEU A 414 -16.72 7.00 -9.36
N SER A 415 -16.55 7.34 -10.64
CA SER A 415 -16.47 8.73 -11.10
C SER A 415 -17.86 9.29 -11.41
N ASP A 416 -18.73 9.24 -10.40
CA ASP A 416 -20.16 9.60 -10.42
C ASP A 416 -20.43 11.09 -10.74
N GLY A 417 -19.39 11.89 -10.97
CA GLY A 417 -19.48 13.25 -11.45
C GLY A 417 -19.54 13.39 -12.97
N LEU A 418 -19.18 12.34 -13.73
CA LEU A 418 -18.87 12.47 -15.16
C LEU A 418 -20.14 12.76 -15.97
N LYS A 419 -20.15 13.89 -16.69
CA LYS A 419 -21.29 14.36 -17.49
C LYS A 419 -21.07 14.23 -18.98
N THR A 420 -19.83 14.30 -19.44
CA THR A 420 -19.52 14.32 -20.87
C THR A 420 -18.24 13.54 -21.15
N ILE A 421 -18.34 12.63 -22.13
CA ILE A 421 -17.18 12.01 -22.78
C ILE A 421 -17.18 12.52 -24.21
N GLU A 422 -16.20 13.35 -24.53
CA GLU A 422 -15.90 13.77 -25.90
C GLU A 422 -14.80 12.84 -26.43
N ILE A 423 -15.05 12.18 -27.56
CA ILE A 423 -14.07 11.28 -28.18
C ILE A 423 -13.83 11.66 -29.63
N HIS A 424 -12.56 11.76 -30.02
CA HIS A 424 -12.16 12.16 -31.37
C HIS A 424 -11.92 10.96 -32.30
N ALA A 425 -11.96 9.73 -31.77
CA ALA A 425 -11.83 8.51 -32.56
C ALA A 425 -13.09 8.26 -33.40
N THR A 426 -12.93 7.97 -34.69
CA THR A 426 -14.06 7.64 -35.59
C THR A 426 -14.56 6.20 -35.38
N THR A 427 -13.67 5.32 -34.95
CA THR A 427 -13.98 3.93 -34.59
C THR A 427 -13.91 3.80 -33.07
N PRO A 428 -14.89 3.17 -32.41
CA PRO A 428 -14.87 3.04 -30.96
C PRO A 428 -13.63 2.25 -30.51
N PRO A 429 -12.84 2.77 -29.55
CA PRO A 429 -11.76 2.03 -28.94
C PRO A 429 -12.25 0.72 -28.33
N ARG A 430 -11.39 -0.29 -28.27
CA ARG A 430 -11.68 -1.52 -27.52
C ARG A 430 -11.75 -1.19 -26.03
N CYS A 431 -12.64 -1.84 -25.30
CA CYS A 431 -12.80 -1.62 -23.87
C CYS A 431 -12.64 -2.93 -23.10
N HIS A 432 -12.05 -2.86 -21.91
CA HIS A 432 -12.26 -3.89 -20.91
C HIS A 432 -13.75 -3.96 -20.54
N ALA A 433 -14.25 -5.15 -20.19
CA ALA A 433 -15.67 -5.36 -19.85
C ALA A 433 -16.15 -4.46 -18.69
N GLU A 434 -15.23 -4.15 -17.77
CA GLU A 434 -15.49 -3.30 -16.60
C GLU A 434 -15.04 -1.83 -16.79
N ALA A 435 -14.79 -1.35 -18.01
CA ALA A 435 -14.32 0.03 -18.23
C ALA A 435 -15.31 1.11 -17.72
N PHE A 436 -16.61 0.80 -17.76
CA PHE A 436 -17.72 1.69 -17.37
C PHE A 436 -18.68 1.02 -16.37
N ALA A 437 -18.23 0.01 -15.63
CA ALA A 437 -19.09 -0.82 -14.80
C ALA A 437 -19.76 -0.02 -13.66
N ASN A 438 -19.03 0.89 -13.02
CA ASN A 438 -19.49 1.59 -11.81
C ASN A 438 -19.39 3.11 -11.90
N ILE A 439 -19.49 3.70 -13.10
CA ILE A 439 -19.44 5.16 -13.32
C ILE A 439 -20.59 5.95 -12.64
N GLY A 440 -21.65 5.26 -12.20
CA GLY A 440 -22.76 5.86 -11.43
C GLY A 440 -23.61 6.92 -12.14
N THR A 441 -23.28 7.26 -13.39
CA THR A 441 -23.92 8.29 -14.23
C THR A 441 -24.04 7.82 -15.68
N ASN A 442 -24.82 8.55 -16.49
CA ASN A 442 -24.95 8.34 -17.93
C ASN A 442 -24.37 9.55 -18.66
N PRO A 443 -23.03 9.63 -18.85
CA PRO A 443 -22.42 10.77 -19.50
C PRO A 443 -22.89 10.89 -20.95
N LYS A 444 -23.07 12.12 -21.42
CA LYS A 444 -23.31 12.41 -22.83
C LYS A 444 -22.06 12.03 -23.62
N LEU A 445 -22.22 11.13 -24.59
CA LEU A 445 -21.18 10.79 -25.56
C LEU A 445 -21.22 11.75 -26.75
N GLU A 446 -20.14 12.49 -26.95
CA GLU A 446 -19.90 13.37 -28.10
C GLU A 446 -18.83 12.74 -29.00
N VAL A 447 -19.17 12.53 -30.27
CA VAL A 447 -18.36 11.78 -31.26
C VAL A 447 -18.06 12.64 -32.48
N PRO A 448 -17.03 12.31 -33.28
CA PRO A 448 -16.63 13.13 -34.43
C PRO A 448 -17.76 13.26 -35.44
N ASN A 449 -18.00 14.48 -35.93
CA ASN A 449 -19.04 14.80 -36.91
C ASN A 449 -20.48 14.42 -36.48
N GLY A 450 -20.69 14.01 -35.22
CA GLY A 450 -21.98 13.50 -34.74
C GLY A 450 -22.35 12.10 -35.25
N ASP A 451 -21.46 11.38 -35.94
CA ASP A 451 -21.73 10.03 -36.42
C ASP A 451 -21.64 9.01 -35.27
N LYS A 452 -22.78 8.78 -34.62
CA LYS A 452 -22.89 7.86 -33.49
C LYS A 452 -23.05 6.41 -33.90
N LYS A 453 -23.20 6.10 -35.19
CA LYS A 453 -23.50 4.73 -35.63
C LYS A 453 -22.44 3.72 -35.17
N PRO A 454 -21.13 3.95 -35.35
CA PRO A 454 -20.11 3.01 -34.88
C PRO A 454 -20.17 2.74 -33.37
N TYR A 455 -20.50 3.77 -32.59
CA TYR A 455 -20.57 3.71 -31.13
C TYR A 455 -21.86 3.04 -30.64
N HIS A 456 -22.97 3.18 -31.35
CA HIS A 456 -24.21 2.46 -31.07
C HIS A 456 -24.13 0.97 -31.44
N ASP A 457 -23.38 0.62 -32.48
CA ASP A 457 -23.16 -0.77 -32.91
C ASP A 457 -22.16 -1.51 -31.99
N ASN A 458 -21.46 -0.80 -31.11
CA ASN A 458 -20.53 -1.36 -30.13
C ASN A 458 -21.21 -1.56 -28.77
N GLU A 459 -21.31 -2.79 -28.28
CA GLU A 459 -22.01 -3.15 -27.05
C GLU A 459 -21.56 -2.33 -25.83
N THR A 460 -20.25 -2.17 -25.62
CA THR A 460 -19.72 -1.45 -24.46
C THR A 460 -19.97 0.05 -24.54
N TRP A 461 -19.73 0.68 -25.70
CA TRP A 461 -19.95 2.11 -25.87
C TRP A 461 -21.44 2.48 -25.93
N ALA A 462 -22.29 1.60 -26.49
CA ALA A 462 -23.73 1.77 -26.49
C ALA A 462 -24.30 1.80 -25.07
N SER A 463 -23.73 1.01 -24.15
CA SER A 463 -24.16 0.95 -22.74
C SER A 463 -24.07 2.29 -21.99
N LEU A 464 -23.21 3.23 -22.43
CA LEU A 464 -23.13 4.59 -21.88
C LEU A 464 -24.36 5.44 -22.24
N THR A 465 -24.97 5.16 -23.39
CA THR A 465 -26.09 5.92 -23.96
C THR A 465 -27.45 5.30 -23.69
N ASP A 466 -27.49 4.05 -23.21
CA ASP A 466 -28.73 3.32 -22.96
C ASP A 466 -29.32 3.70 -21.58
N HIS A 467 -30.33 4.58 -21.61
CA HIS A 467 -31.04 5.08 -20.43
C HIS A 467 -31.72 3.99 -19.56
N LYS A 468 -31.77 2.73 -20.00
CA LYS A 468 -32.50 1.64 -19.33
C LYS A 468 -31.65 0.76 -18.42
N ALA A 469 -30.33 0.86 -18.43
CA ALA A 469 -29.48 0.05 -17.57
C ALA A 469 -29.26 0.74 -16.21
N LYS A 470 -29.49 0.00 -15.12
CA LYS A 470 -29.15 0.32 -13.71
C LYS A 470 -30.20 1.07 -12.88
N SER A 471 -31.44 0.57 -12.89
CA SER A 471 -32.36 0.70 -11.74
C SER A 471 -32.04 -0.30 -10.59
N GLN A 472 -30.83 -0.83 -10.51
CA GLN A 472 -30.43 -1.81 -9.48
C GLN A 472 -29.30 -1.27 -8.60
N ARG A 473 -29.46 -0.10 -8.00
CA ARG A 473 -28.69 0.26 -6.80
C ARG A 473 -29.43 -0.30 -5.58
N LYS A 474 -29.14 -1.55 -5.21
CA LYS A 474 -29.34 -2.02 -3.84
C LYS A 474 -28.27 -1.36 -2.97
N ALA A 475 -28.72 -0.90 -1.82
CA ALA A 475 -27.97 -0.18 -0.80
C ALA A 475 -26.67 -0.90 -0.41
N PHE A 476 -25.53 -0.24 -0.62
CA PHE A 476 -24.30 -0.46 0.12
C PHE A 476 -23.62 0.90 0.32
N VAL A 477 -24.18 1.67 1.24
CA VAL A 477 -23.45 2.70 1.99
C VAL A 477 -23.97 2.62 3.42
N LYS A 478 -23.18 2.00 4.29
CA LYS A 478 -23.17 2.28 5.73
C LYS A 478 -21.72 2.21 6.19
#